data_AF-A0AAE0XER8-F1
#
_entry.id   AF-A0AAE0XER8-F1
#
_cell.length_a   1.000
_cell.length_b   1.000
_cell.length_c   1.000
_cell.angle_alpha   90.00
_cell.angle_beta   90.00
_cell.angle_gamma   90.00
#
_symmetry.space_group_name_H-M   'P 1'
#
loop_
_entity.id
_entity.type
_entity.pdbx_description
1 polymer ?
#
loop_
_entity_poly.entity_id
_entity_poly.type
_entity_poly.pdbx_seq_one_letter_code
_entity_poly.pdbx_strand_id
1 'polypeptide(L)'
;AGRNFQSHELPRVRSLIQPSLPSGFAHRRLRSRSLQSVSHDGLPVNFTTITKWPKCLSLRQIRQQGDCSSGYAHSVAATITDRLCIATGQSVNMSAEDITACDMNQQGCAGGRTDLAWQFYMDQGVVTGGPYNTTQ
;
A
#
# COMPACT_ATOMS: atom_id res chain seq x y z
N ALA A 1 -11.92 -5.06 24.07
CA ALA A 1 -12.14 -5.09 22.61
C ALA A 1 -13.63 -4.92 22.32
N GLY A 2 -13.99 -4.30 21.19
CA GLY A 2 -15.38 -4.12 20.72
C GLY A 2 -15.60 -4.78 19.35
N ARG A 3 -16.85 -4.85 18.88
CA ARG A 3 -17.20 -5.48 17.60
C ARG A 3 -17.02 -4.50 16.43
N ASN A 4 -16.17 -4.86 15.45
CA ASN A 4 -15.99 -4.09 14.22
C ASN A 4 -16.83 -4.62 13.04
N PHE A 5 -17.20 -5.91 13.04
CA PHE A 5 -17.96 -6.56 11.96
C PHE A 5 -19.09 -7.40 12.55
N GLN A 6 -20.24 -7.47 11.85
CA GLN A 6 -21.33 -8.36 12.23
C GLN A 6 -21.04 -9.81 11.83
N SER A 7 -21.66 -10.77 12.53
CA SER A 7 -21.42 -12.21 12.30
C SER A 7 -21.72 -12.66 10.87
N HIS A 8 -22.73 -12.07 10.23
CA HIS A 8 -23.12 -12.38 8.85
C HIS A 8 -22.11 -11.86 7.82
N GLU A 9 -21.24 -10.92 8.19
CA GLU A 9 -20.21 -10.36 7.30
C GLU A 9 -18.92 -11.17 7.32
N LEU A 10 -18.75 -12.11 8.25
CA LEU A 10 -17.49 -12.85 8.42
C LEU A 10 -17.01 -13.59 7.15
N PRO A 11 -17.88 -14.20 6.32
CA PRO A 11 -17.44 -14.78 5.04
C PRO A 11 -16.81 -13.74 4.12
N ARG A 12 -17.40 -12.54 4.04
CA ARG A 12 -16.89 -11.39 3.28
C ARG A 12 -15.58 -10.88 3.88
N VAL A 13 -15.50 -10.70 5.19
CA VAL A 13 -14.26 -10.25 5.86
C VAL A 13 -13.11 -11.22 5.60
N ARG A 14 -13.37 -12.53 5.59
CA ARG A 14 -12.35 -13.53 5.26
C ARG A 14 -11.85 -13.40 3.82
N SER A 15 -12.70 -13.03 2.86
CA SER A 15 -12.27 -12.84 1.46
C SER A 15 -11.36 -11.63 1.30
N LEU A 16 -11.49 -10.59 2.14
CA LEU A 16 -10.63 -9.40 2.08
C LEU A 16 -9.17 -9.68 2.42
N ILE A 17 -8.91 -10.69 3.25
CA ILE A 17 -7.59 -11.03 3.80
C ILE A 17 -6.96 -12.20 3.02
N GLN A 18 -7.51 -12.57 1.86
CA GLN A 18 -7.03 -13.73 1.11
C GLN A 18 -5.54 -13.62 0.78
N PRO A 19 -4.70 -14.56 1.24
CA PRO A 19 -3.31 -14.62 0.85
C PRO A 19 -3.23 -15.45 -0.43
N SER A 20 -3.56 -14.87 -1.58
CA SER A 20 -3.26 -15.51 -2.86
C SER A 20 -1.80 -15.23 -3.21
N LEU A 21 -0.90 -15.86 -2.46
CA LEU A 21 0.39 -16.25 -3.00
C LEU A 21 0.18 -17.59 -3.68
N PRO A 22 0.10 -17.66 -5.02
CA PRO A 22 0.02 -18.95 -5.66
C PRO A 22 1.32 -19.70 -5.38
N SER A 23 1.20 -20.98 -5.07
CA SER A 23 2.32 -21.90 -4.97
C SER A 23 3.14 -21.84 -6.26
N GLY A 24 4.44 -21.55 -6.17
CA GLY A 24 5.35 -21.56 -7.33
C GLY A 24 5.77 -20.18 -7.88
N PHE A 25 5.33 -19.07 -7.31
CA PHE A 25 5.93 -17.76 -7.63
C PHE A 25 7.35 -17.68 -7.06
N ALA A 26 8.36 -17.68 -7.93
CA ALA A 26 9.74 -17.48 -7.53
C ALA A 26 9.87 -16.16 -6.74
N HIS A 27 10.44 -16.21 -5.54
CA HIS A 27 10.87 -15.00 -4.86
C HIS A 27 12.00 -14.38 -5.67
N ARG A 28 11.70 -13.37 -6.48
CA ARG A 28 12.75 -12.53 -7.05
C ARG A 28 13.40 -11.81 -5.88
N ARG A 29 14.68 -12.12 -5.60
CA ARG A 29 15.45 -11.32 -4.64
C ARG A 29 15.53 -9.91 -5.20
N LEU A 30 14.80 -8.98 -4.56
CA LEU A 30 15.05 -7.56 -4.75
C LEU A 30 16.53 -7.29 -4.50
N ARG A 31 17.11 -6.34 -5.25
CA ARG A 31 18.52 -5.98 -5.09
C ARG A 31 18.77 -5.61 -3.63
N SER A 32 19.52 -6.45 -2.93
CA SER A 32 19.97 -6.14 -1.57
C SER A 32 20.84 -4.89 -1.66
N ARG A 33 20.35 -3.78 -1.10
CA ARG A 33 21.23 -2.67 -0.78
C ARG A 33 22.05 -3.10 0.43
N SER A 34 23.36 -2.84 0.39
CA SER A 34 24.20 -2.92 1.58
C SER A 34 23.53 -2.06 2.66
N LEU A 35 23.10 -2.70 3.75
CA LEU A 35 22.60 -1.98 4.90
C LEU A 35 23.78 -1.20 5.45
N GLN A 36 23.78 0.12 5.29
CA GLN A 36 24.71 0.96 6.04
C GLN A 36 24.44 0.69 7.52
N SER A 37 25.49 0.46 8.31
CA SER A 37 25.33 0.35 9.76
C SER A 37 24.88 1.71 10.28
N VAL A 38 23.58 1.86 10.48
CA VAL A 38 23.03 3.07 11.09
C VAL A 38 23.26 2.93 12.59
N SER A 39 23.99 3.88 13.19
CA SER A 39 24.07 3.93 14.64
C SER A 39 22.65 4.11 15.20
N HIS A 40 22.32 3.35 16.24
CA HIS A 40 21.05 3.54 16.94
C HIS A 40 21.08 4.79 17.83
N ASP A 41 22.26 5.41 17.98
CA ASP A 41 22.42 6.66 18.71
C ASP A 41 21.58 7.77 18.06
N GLY A 42 20.67 8.35 18.85
CA GLY A 42 19.83 9.46 18.41
C GLY A 42 18.51 9.08 17.73
N LEU A 43 18.17 7.78 17.64
CA LEU A 43 16.80 7.38 17.28
C LEU A 43 15.84 7.72 18.43
N PRO A 44 14.67 8.31 18.14
CA PRO A 44 13.72 8.66 19.18
C PRO A 44 13.07 7.40 19.76
N VAL A 45 12.79 7.41 21.06
CA VAL A 45 12.05 6.32 21.74
C VAL A 45 10.67 6.11 21.12
N ASN A 46 10.03 7.20 20.67
CA ASN A 46 8.72 7.18 20.01
C ASN A 46 8.80 7.94 18.68
N PHE A 47 8.22 7.36 17.63
CA PHE A 47 8.16 7.98 16.32
C PHE A 47 6.78 7.82 15.71
N THR A 48 6.23 8.91 15.17
CA THR A 48 5.06 8.84 14.29
C THR A 48 5.33 9.69 13.06
N THR A 49 4.95 9.17 11.90
CA THR A 49 5.10 9.88 10.63
C THR A 49 4.29 11.17 10.62
N ILE A 50 3.11 11.16 11.23
CA ILE A 50 2.18 12.29 11.31
C ILE A 50 2.79 13.48 12.07
N THR A 51 3.51 13.24 13.18
CA THR A 51 4.18 14.33 13.92
C THR A 51 5.45 14.79 13.22
N LYS A 52 6.15 13.89 12.51
CA LYS A 52 7.38 14.24 11.78
C LYS A 52 7.10 15.04 10.52
N TRP A 53 6.03 14.75 9.79
CA TRP A 53 5.64 15.39 8.54
C TRP A 53 4.19 15.90 8.59
N PRO A 54 3.89 16.91 9.42
CA PRO A 54 2.51 17.35 9.66
C PRO A 54 1.83 17.97 8.43
N LYS A 55 2.63 18.45 7.46
CA LYS A 55 2.13 19.01 6.20
C LYS A 55 1.65 17.94 5.20
N CYS A 56 2.03 16.67 5.41
CA CYS A 56 1.60 15.56 4.57
C CYS A 56 0.30 14.97 5.10
N LEU A 57 -0.82 15.52 4.62
CA LEU A 57 -2.16 15.08 5.04
C LEU A 57 -2.46 13.63 4.66
N SER A 58 -1.81 13.12 3.61
CA SER A 58 -1.93 11.73 3.17
C SER A 58 -1.58 10.72 4.28
N LEU A 59 -0.66 11.07 5.19
CA LEU A 59 -0.26 10.23 6.33
C LEU A 59 -1.40 9.98 7.33
N ARG A 60 -2.49 10.77 7.26
CA ARG A 60 -3.69 10.63 8.08
C ARG A 60 -4.84 9.97 7.32
N GLN A 61 -4.69 9.74 6.02
CA GLN A 61 -5.76 9.23 5.18
C GLN A 61 -5.86 7.72 5.31
N ILE A 62 -7.03 7.25 5.76
CA ILE A 62 -7.39 5.83 5.72
C ILE A 62 -8.12 5.56 4.40
N ARG A 63 -7.65 4.58 3.64
CA ARG A 63 -8.22 4.17 2.35
C ARG A 63 -9.09 2.92 2.51
N GLN A 64 -10.04 2.74 1.60
CA GLN A 64 -11.00 1.63 1.64
C GLN A 64 -10.89 0.75 0.40
N GLN A 65 -10.48 -0.50 0.58
CA GLN A 65 -10.31 -1.46 -0.51
C GLN A 65 -11.64 -2.04 -1.06
N GLY A 66 -12.74 -1.82 -0.35
CA GLY A 66 -14.05 -2.39 -0.71
C GLY A 66 -14.07 -3.92 -0.60
N ASP A 67 -14.98 -4.56 -1.34
CA ASP A 67 -15.12 -6.03 -1.40
C ASP A 67 -14.15 -6.66 -2.40
N CYS A 68 -12.87 -6.33 -2.24
CA CYS A 68 -11.76 -6.71 -3.11
C CYS A 68 -10.53 -6.98 -2.25
N SER A 69 -9.79 -8.07 -2.49
CA SER A 69 -8.56 -8.39 -1.74
C SER A 69 -7.34 -7.59 -2.26
N SER A 70 -7.50 -6.30 -2.51
CA SER A 70 -6.48 -5.40 -3.08
C SER A 70 -5.64 -4.67 -2.02
N GLY A 71 -5.52 -5.23 -0.81
CA GLY A 71 -4.71 -4.63 0.27
C GLY A 71 -3.23 -4.43 -0.11
N TYR A 72 -2.69 -5.31 -0.95
CA TYR A 72 -1.34 -5.16 -1.50
C TYR A 72 -1.19 -3.88 -2.33
N ALA A 73 -2.15 -3.59 -3.21
CA ALA A 73 -2.16 -2.40 -4.07
C ALA A 73 -2.40 -1.13 -3.26
N HIS A 74 -3.38 -1.15 -2.36
CA HIS A 74 -3.71 0.00 -1.50
C HIS A 74 -2.55 0.42 -0.61
N SER A 75 -1.83 -0.55 -0.02
CA SER A 75 -0.67 -0.26 0.82
C SER A 75 0.48 0.39 0.05
N VAL A 76 0.76 -0.08 -1.17
CA VAL A 76 1.79 0.49 -2.05
C VAL A 76 1.39 1.89 -2.52
N ALA A 77 0.18 2.07 -3.04
CA ALA A 77 -0.31 3.37 -3.50
C ALA A 77 -0.32 4.43 -2.38
N ALA A 78 -0.76 4.06 -1.18
CA ALA A 78 -0.71 4.95 0.00
C ALA A 78 0.73 5.32 0.37
N THR A 79 1.64 4.34 0.37
CA THR A 79 3.04 4.60 0.72
C THR A 79 3.74 5.46 -0.32
N ILE A 80 3.47 5.28 -1.62
CA ILE A 80 4.01 6.14 -2.69
C ILE A 80 3.51 7.58 -2.52
N THR A 81 2.20 7.75 -2.30
CA THR A 81 1.55 9.04 -2.00
C THR A 81 2.29 9.76 -0.85
N ASP A 82 2.50 9.07 0.27
CA ASP A 82 3.17 9.61 1.44
C ASP A 82 4.63 9.99 1.17
N ARG A 83 5.38 9.11 0.51
CA ARG A 83 6.80 9.34 0.19
C ARG A 83 6.97 10.48 -0.79
N LEU A 84 6.05 10.64 -1.74
CA LEU A 84 6.06 11.76 -2.68
C LEU A 84 5.86 13.08 -1.93
N CYS A 85 4.90 13.14 -1.00
CA CYS A 85 4.74 14.32 -0.15
C CYS A 85 5.97 14.59 0.71
N ILE A 86 6.54 13.57 1.35
CA ILE A 86 7.73 13.73 2.21
C ILE A 86 8.93 14.25 1.41
N ALA A 87 9.12 13.75 0.18
CA ALA A 87 10.27 14.10 -0.65
C ALA A 87 10.12 15.44 -1.38
N THR A 88 8.90 15.79 -1.79
CA THR A 88 8.67 16.92 -2.72
C THR A 88 7.70 17.98 -2.19
N GLY A 89 6.95 17.69 -1.13
CA GLY A 89 5.84 18.50 -0.65
C GLY A 89 4.55 18.39 -1.47
N GLN A 90 4.50 17.56 -2.52
CA GLN A 90 3.31 17.38 -3.33
C GLN A 90 2.26 16.51 -2.63
N SER A 91 1.00 16.95 -2.67
CA SER A 91 -0.14 16.22 -2.10
C SER A 91 -0.98 15.64 -3.22
N VAL A 92 -0.58 14.48 -3.74
CA VAL A 92 -1.31 13.75 -4.79
C VAL A 92 -1.58 12.32 -4.35
N ASN A 93 -2.76 11.81 -4.66
CA ASN A 93 -3.13 10.43 -4.38
C ASN A 93 -2.75 9.54 -5.57
N MET A 94 -1.93 8.52 -5.32
CA MET A 94 -1.66 7.47 -6.29
C MET A 94 -2.82 6.48 -6.32
N SER A 95 -3.18 6.01 -7.52
CA SER A 95 -4.30 5.10 -7.73
C SER A 95 -3.96 3.69 -7.28
N ALA A 96 -4.79 3.14 -6.38
CA ALA A 96 -4.71 1.72 -6.04
C ALA A 96 -5.38 0.87 -7.12
N GLU A 97 -6.34 1.44 -7.85
CA GLU A 97 -7.08 0.84 -8.96
C GLU A 97 -6.15 0.56 -10.13
N ASP A 98 -5.26 1.50 -10.48
CA ASP A 98 -4.24 1.31 -11.52
C ASP A 98 -3.34 0.10 -11.21
N ILE A 99 -2.81 0.03 -9.98
CA ILE A 99 -2.02 -1.13 -9.54
C ILE A 99 -2.86 -2.43 -9.58
N THR A 100 -4.12 -2.36 -9.16
CA THR A 100 -5.00 -3.55 -9.08
C THR A 100 -5.42 -4.08 -10.45
N ALA A 101 -5.67 -3.18 -11.40
CA ALA A 101 -6.26 -3.51 -12.70
C ALA A 101 -5.24 -3.61 -13.84
N CYS A 102 -4.11 -2.90 -13.74
CA CYS A 102 -3.12 -2.80 -14.82
C CYS A 102 -1.83 -3.61 -14.55
N ASP A 103 -1.55 -4.04 -13.31
CA ASP A 103 -0.47 -5.00 -13.05
C ASP A 103 -0.91 -6.43 -13.43
N MET A 104 -0.65 -6.79 -14.69
CA MET A 104 -1.02 -8.08 -15.27
C MET A 104 -0.26 -9.28 -14.65
N ASN A 105 0.70 -9.06 -13.76
CA ASN A 105 1.43 -10.14 -13.06
C ASN A 105 0.77 -10.54 -11.73
N GLN A 106 -0.39 -9.95 -11.41
CA GLN A 106 -1.13 -10.15 -10.16
C GLN A 106 -2.52 -10.74 -10.44
N GLN A 107 -3.30 -10.99 -9.39
CA GLN A 107 -4.66 -11.53 -9.51
C GLN A 107 -5.75 -10.49 -9.16
N GLY A 108 -5.43 -9.20 -9.26
CA GLY A 108 -6.38 -8.11 -9.01
C GLY A 108 -7.08 -8.24 -7.66
N CYS A 109 -8.41 -8.36 -7.66
CA CYS A 109 -9.23 -8.51 -6.45
C CYS A 109 -9.17 -9.89 -5.79
N ALA A 110 -8.61 -10.90 -6.45
CA ALA A 110 -8.35 -12.18 -5.81
C ALA A 110 -7.07 -12.15 -4.95
N GLY A 111 -6.32 -11.04 -4.98
CA GLY A 111 -5.13 -10.77 -4.16
C GLY A 111 -3.84 -10.64 -4.96
N GLY A 112 -2.75 -10.38 -4.24
CA GLY A 112 -1.48 -10.04 -4.87
C GLY A 112 -0.35 -9.75 -3.90
N ARG A 113 0.81 -9.40 -4.46
CA ARG A 113 2.08 -9.23 -3.78
C ARG A 113 2.52 -7.78 -3.72
N THR A 114 2.80 -7.30 -2.51
CA THR A 114 3.29 -5.94 -2.25
C THR A 114 4.63 -5.67 -2.93
N ASP A 115 5.54 -6.65 -2.98
CA ASP A 115 6.86 -6.49 -3.59
C ASP A 115 6.79 -6.35 -5.13
N LEU A 116 5.89 -7.11 -5.76
CA LEU A 116 5.61 -6.98 -7.20
C LEU A 116 4.90 -5.67 -7.53
N ALA A 117 3.97 -5.19 -6.67
CA ALA A 117 3.35 -3.89 -6.85
C ALA A 117 4.34 -2.72 -6.75
N TRP A 118 5.34 -2.81 -5.84
CA TRP A 118 6.47 -1.86 -5.85
C TRP A 118 7.30 -1.97 -7.14
N GLN A 119 7.51 -3.17 -7.65
CA GLN A 119 8.21 -3.36 -8.92
C GLN A 119 7.43 -2.74 -10.09
N PHE A 120 6.12 -2.95 -10.17
CA PHE A 120 5.25 -2.34 -11.16
C PHE A 120 5.39 -0.81 -11.16
N TYR A 121 5.31 -0.18 -9.98
CA TYR A 121 5.56 1.26 -9.85
C TYR A 121 6.95 1.69 -10.36
N MET A 122 7.99 0.91 -10.10
CA MET A 122 9.35 1.23 -10.54
C MET A 122 9.56 1.03 -12.05
N ASP A 123 8.92 0.02 -12.64
CA ASP A 123 9.11 -0.37 -14.03
C ASP A 123 8.17 0.38 -14.99
N GLN A 124 6.93 0.67 -14.57
CA GLN A 124 5.86 1.24 -15.40
C GLN A 124 5.32 2.58 -14.87
N GLY A 125 5.50 2.88 -13.59
CA GLY A 125 4.83 3.99 -12.92
C GLY A 125 3.41 3.64 -12.47
N VAL A 126 2.76 4.58 -11.80
CA VAL A 126 1.36 4.49 -11.35
C VAL A 126 0.72 5.86 -11.56
N VAL A 127 -0.50 5.93 -12.06
CA VAL A 127 -1.23 7.20 -12.24
C VAL A 127 -1.84 7.70 -10.92
N THR A 128 -2.27 8.96 -10.90
CA THR A 128 -3.05 9.49 -9.77
C THR A 128 -4.47 8.90 -9.76
N GLY A 129 -5.06 8.77 -8.58
CA GLY A 129 -6.44 8.35 -8.40
C GLY A 129 -6.89 8.47 -6.95
N GLY A 130 -8.00 9.18 -6.75
CA GLY A 130 -8.63 9.37 -5.45
C GLY A 130 -9.53 8.21 -5.00
N PRO A 131 -10.27 8.39 -3.89
CA PRO A 131 -11.28 7.44 -3.45
C PRO A 131 -12.34 7.15 -4.52
N TYR A 132 -13.04 6.02 -4.37
CA TYR A 132 -14.14 5.63 -5.26
C TYR A 132 -15.14 6.77 -5.49
N ASN A 133 -15.54 6.96 -6.76
CA ASN A 133 -16.49 7.99 -7.20
C ASN A 133 -16.03 9.44 -6.89
N THR A 134 -14.72 9.70 -6.98
CA THR A 134 -14.14 11.06 -6.95
C THR A 134 -13.48 11.38 -8.28
N THR A 135 -13.27 12.66 -8.57
CA THR A 135 -12.69 13.17 -9.83
C THR A 135 -11.23 13.62 -9.67
N GLN A 136 -10.54 13.05 -8.69
CA GLN A 136 -9.19 13.44 -8.30
C GLN A 136 -8.11 12.69 -9.08
#